data_AF-A0A846AFQ2-F1
#
_entry.id   AF-A0A846AFQ2-F1
#
_cell.length_a   1.000
_cell.length_b   1.000
_cell.length_c   1.000
_cell.angle_alpha   90.00
_cell.angle_beta   90.00
_cell.angle_gamma   90.00
#
_symmetry.space_group_name_H-M   'P 1'
#
loop_
_entity.id
_entity.type
_entity.pdbx_description
1 polymer ?
#
loop_
_entity_poly.entity_id
_entity_poly.type
_entity_poly.pdbx_seq_one_letter_code
_entity_poly.pdbx_strand_id
1 'polypeptide(L)'
;MYWLKIPRTLTIQFDMIAMDIKIRLIKKLFLRVLTVLIIIIFTQSAVISISPENNPLKPPATNSPRTTMSGFMKNMNEAYTLIMEAEEQAKTEGGLWYSKAVRKKGYEANLALERAINALNLVDIPPINRQDIGTESALMLKEILDRLKLPKANMIPSREDVVSKSLKRWEVPGSEIAIGLVEEGFNVNEFLFTPGTVKRIKKFYELIEKYPYYELNSWKTSPGFYRFYITTPGYLLPPKWSRWLPTPKNTVLLYGQALWQWVGLAIITFVVFAIIFGARFLLKRYIRNANPHKKVWLGLFIPALTLWMTNFWEFTINKYINITGALLNNILTLSTIVEGGVLAWFAFMVFDAIGWTIISNMPQENTSIEAILVRNGVRLLGVLAGLTVFYTTSKEIGIAVGPIIASFGISSIAIGLGVKPYIENVIGGLTLFLNRPIKIGDFCELGGVMGTVEDIGLRSTLIRTEDRKLIYVPNTVVSTSQIVNHSQRDKYSFKRTLSLSYDSIHEELGETMENLRNMLAQHPKLSEERISLSSLSNEAIDVDIFAYILTRDLDESISIQEEILLNISPTLDLTGAKVVALTV
;
A
#
# COMPACT_ATOMS: atom_id res chain seq x y z
N MET A 1 -21.60 61.35 46.79
CA MET A 1 -22.70 60.41 47.13
C MET A 1 -22.51 59.16 46.27
N TYR A 2 -22.08 58.08 46.92
CA TYR A 2 -22.12 56.65 46.55
C TYR A 2 -22.17 56.19 45.07
N TRP A 3 -21.05 55.58 44.65
CA TRP A 3 -20.89 54.28 43.97
C TRP A 3 -22.05 53.68 43.16
N LEU A 4 -21.77 53.31 41.91
CA LEU A 4 -22.17 52.02 41.35
C LEU A 4 -21.13 51.52 40.33
N LYS A 5 -20.29 50.59 40.81
CA LYS A 5 -19.45 49.68 40.03
C LYS A 5 -20.35 48.89 39.07
N ILE A 6 -20.15 49.05 37.77
CA ILE A 6 -20.62 48.08 36.78
C ILE A 6 -19.75 46.83 36.92
N PRO A 7 -20.33 45.63 37.12
CA PRO A 7 -19.56 44.42 37.27
C PRO A 7 -18.91 44.01 35.93
N ARG A 8 -17.64 43.62 35.97
CA ARG A 8 -16.85 43.05 34.85
C ARG A 8 -17.42 41.71 34.30
N THR A 9 -18.60 41.29 34.72
CA THR A 9 -19.26 40.04 34.31
C THR A 9 -20.18 40.20 33.09
N LEU A 10 -20.55 41.42 32.69
CA LEU A 10 -21.41 41.63 31.52
C LEU A 10 -20.65 41.76 30.18
N THR A 11 -19.36 42.09 30.20
CA THR A 11 -18.55 42.17 28.97
C THR A 11 -18.19 40.80 28.40
N ILE A 12 -18.09 39.77 29.25
CA ILE A 12 -17.77 38.39 28.82
C ILE A 12 -18.99 37.73 28.19
N GLN A 13 -20.22 38.05 28.64
CA GLN A 13 -21.44 37.42 28.12
C GLN A 13 -21.83 37.94 26.73
N PHE A 14 -21.60 39.23 26.44
CA PHE A 14 -21.84 39.79 25.10
C PHE A 14 -20.81 39.31 24.08
N ASP A 15 -19.52 39.15 24.44
CA ASP A 15 -18.53 38.59 23.53
C ASP A 15 -18.77 37.10 23.26
N MET A 16 -19.24 36.33 24.25
CA MET A 16 -19.59 34.92 24.05
C MET A 16 -20.83 34.75 23.16
N ILE A 17 -21.87 35.58 23.35
CA ILE A 17 -23.09 35.55 22.53
C ILE A 17 -22.79 36.08 21.11
N ALA A 18 -22.01 37.15 20.97
CA ALA A 18 -21.60 37.68 19.67
C ALA A 18 -20.67 36.71 18.92
N MET A 19 -19.79 35.99 19.62
CA MET A 19 -18.92 34.97 19.04
C MET A 19 -19.72 33.72 18.63
N ASP A 20 -20.71 33.29 19.42
CA ASP A 20 -21.55 32.14 19.09
C ASP A 20 -22.54 32.45 17.94
N ILE A 21 -23.06 33.69 17.88
CA ILE A 21 -23.83 34.19 16.73
C ILE A 21 -22.95 34.29 15.48
N LYS A 22 -21.72 34.83 15.59
CA LYS A 22 -20.76 34.87 14.47
C LYS A 22 -20.42 33.45 13.99
N ILE A 23 -20.19 32.49 14.89
CA ILE A 23 -19.90 31.10 14.53
C ILE A 23 -21.10 30.43 13.85
N ARG A 24 -22.34 30.68 14.30
CA ARG A 24 -23.55 30.17 13.64
C ARG A 24 -23.79 30.80 12.27
N LEU A 25 -23.54 32.11 12.13
CA LEU A 25 -23.62 32.82 10.85
C LEU A 25 -22.55 32.32 9.87
N ILE A 26 -21.31 32.17 10.33
CA ILE A 26 -20.22 31.60 9.52
C ILE A 26 -20.52 30.15 9.15
N LYS A 27 -21.04 29.34 10.07
CA LYS A 27 -21.49 27.96 9.77
C LYS A 27 -22.61 27.94 8.73
N LYS A 28 -23.64 28.81 8.86
CA LYS A 28 -24.75 28.89 7.88
C LYS A 28 -24.28 29.41 6.53
N LEU A 29 -23.38 30.39 6.50
CA LEU A 29 -22.79 30.91 5.27
C LEU A 29 -21.92 29.86 4.60
N PHE A 30 -21.07 29.17 5.36
CA PHE A 30 -20.26 28.05 4.90
C PHE A 30 -21.12 26.90 4.37
N LEU A 31 -22.18 26.51 5.09
CA LEU A 31 -23.10 25.48 4.63
C LEU A 31 -23.76 25.91 3.32
N ARG A 32 -24.27 27.14 3.22
CA ARG A 32 -24.92 27.65 1.99
C ARG A 32 -23.94 27.74 0.82
N VAL A 33 -22.71 28.19 1.06
CA VAL A 33 -21.65 28.23 0.04
C VAL A 33 -21.26 26.82 -0.39
N LEU A 34 -21.16 25.87 0.55
CA LEU A 34 -20.90 24.46 0.28
C LEU A 34 -22.06 23.82 -0.48
N THR A 35 -23.32 24.10 -0.12
CA THR A 35 -24.50 23.61 -0.84
C THR A 35 -24.56 24.19 -2.24
N VAL A 36 -24.24 25.47 -2.43
CA VAL A 36 -24.16 26.11 -3.75
C VAL A 36 -23.03 25.51 -4.57
N LEU A 37 -21.84 25.28 -3.98
CA LEU A 37 -20.73 24.57 -4.64
C LEU A 37 -21.11 23.14 -5.02
N ILE A 38 -21.76 22.38 -4.13
CA ILE A 38 -22.24 21.02 -4.41
C ILE A 38 -23.30 21.04 -5.51
N ILE A 39 -24.24 21.98 -5.51
CA ILE A 39 -25.24 22.13 -6.58
C ILE A 39 -24.58 22.52 -7.91
N ILE A 40 -23.56 23.39 -7.89
CA ILE A 40 -22.78 23.75 -9.09
C ILE A 40 -22.02 22.52 -9.64
N ILE A 41 -21.48 21.67 -8.76
CA ILE A 41 -20.78 20.43 -9.13
C ILE A 41 -21.77 19.37 -9.68
N PHE A 42 -22.97 19.23 -9.11
CA PHE A 42 -23.93 18.19 -9.48
C PHE A 42 -24.88 18.54 -10.65
N THR A 43 -25.04 19.81 -11.01
CA THR A 43 -26.01 20.23 -12.05
C THR A 43 -25.49 20.14 -13.49
N GLN A 44 -24.31 19.57 -13.72
CA GLN A 44 -23.66 19.60 -15.04
C GLN A 44 -23.69 18.28 -15.82
N SER A 45 -24.12 17.18 -15.20
CA SER A 45 -24.26 15.89 -15.86
C SER A 45 -25.57 15.81 -16.65
N ALA A 46 -25.71 16.61 -17.71
CA ALA A 46 -26.81 16.42 -18.65
C ALA A 46 -26.55 15.16 -19.46
N VAL A 47 -27.48 14.20 -19.44
CA VAL A 47 -27.48 13.04 -20.35
C VAL A 47 -27.67 13.59 -21.77
N ILE A 48 -26.60 13.58 -22.56
CA ILE A 48 -26.63 13.99 -23.97
C ILE A 48 -27.02 12.75 -24.79
N SER A 49 -28.10 12.86 -25.57
CA SER A 49 -28.52 11.79 -26.49
C SER A 49 -27.47 11.61 -27.60
N ILE A 50 -26.90 10.42 -27.70
CA ILE A 50 -25.88 10.05 -28.70
C ILE A 50 -26.59 9.74 -30.03
N SER A 51 -26.18 10.37 -31.13
CA SER A 51 -26.65 9.98 -32.47
C SER A 51 -25.88 8.75 -32.97
N PRO A 52 -26.51 7.82 -33.73
CA PRO A 52 -25.84 6.61 -34.23
C PRO A 52 -24.60 6.88 -35.09
N GLU A 53 -24.57 8.01 -35.81
CA GLU A 53 -23.43 8.43 -36.62
C GLU A 53 -22.24 8.95 -35.80
N ASN A 54 -22.49 9.45 -34.58
CA ASN A 54 -21.48 9.92 -33.63
C ASN A 54 -21.21 8.86 -32.54
N ASN A 55 -20.89 7.64 -32.97
CA ASN A 55 -20.45 6.58 -32.07
C ASN A 55 -19.17 7.02 -31.31
N PRO A 56 -19.20 7.19 -29.96
CA PRO A 56 -18.04 7.57 -29.17
C PRO A 56 -16.88 6.57 -29.27
N LEU A 57 -17.20 5.30 -29.55
CA LEU A 57 -16.24 4.20 -29.67
C LEU A 57 -15.68 4.03 -31.09
N LYS A 58 -16.00 4.93 -32.02
CA LYS A 58 -15.48 4.88 -33.38
C LYS A 58 -13.95 5.06 -33.35
N PRO A 59 -13.15 4.06 -33.78
CA PRO A 59 -11.70 4.15 -33.71
C PRO A 59 -11.15 5.19 -34.70
N PRO A 60 -9.95 5.75 -34.43
CA PRO A 60 -9.25 6.55 -35.42
C PRO A 60 -8.86 5.68 -36.63
N ALA A 61 -8.78 6.28 -37.82
CA ALA A 61 -8.44 5.55 -39.03
C ALA A 61 -6.92 5.45 -39.20
N THR A 62 -6.26 4.49 -38.56
CA THR A 62 -4.78 4.43 -38.42
C THR A 62 -4.11 3.30 -39.18
N ASN A 63 -4.74 2.72 -40.21
CA ASN A 63 -4.19 1.55 -40.92
C ASN A 63 -3.06 1.85 -41.94
N SER A 64 -2.80 3.12 -42.24
CA SER A 64 -1.77 3.58 -43.18
C SER A 64 -1.47 5.06 -42.96
N PRO A 65 -0.34 5.60 -43.48
CA PRO A 65 -0.08 7.04 -43.44
C PRO A 65 -1.21 7.87 -44.06
N ARG A 66 -1.82 7.40 -45.15
CA ARG A 66 -2.93 8.09 -45.83
C ARG A 66 -4.17 8.20 -44.94
N THR A 67 -4.62 7.09 -44.35
CA THR A 67 -5.83 7.11 -43.51
C THR A 67 -5.60 7.92 -42.25
N THR A 68 -4.40 7.83 -41.66
CA THR A 68 -4.04 8.56 -40.44
C THR A 68 -4.06 10.05 -40.68
N MET A 69 -3.38 10.52 -41.73
CA MET A 69 -3.37 11.94 -42.12
C MET A 69 -4.78 12.43 -42.45
N SER A 70 -5.52 11.68 -43.28
CA SER A 70 -6.86 12.10 -43.72
C SER A 70 -7.86 12.11 -42.57
N GLY A 71 -7.80 11.11 -41.68
CA GLY A 71 -8.63 11.01 -40.48
C GLY A 71 -8.32 12.13 -39.51
N PHE A 72 -7.05 12.41 -39.25
CA PHE A 72 -6.61 13.54 -38.43
C PHE A 72 -7.14 14.87 -38.98
N MET A 73 -6.91 15.17 -40.25
CA MET A 73 -7.37 16.43 -40.88
C MET A 73 -8.90 16.57 -40.84
N LYS A 74 -9.64 15.48 -41.10
CA LYS A 74 -11.10 15.46 -41.03
C LYS A 74 -11.61 15.77 -39.62
N ASN A 75 -11.12 15.02 -38.63
CA ASN A 75 -11.53 15.15 -37.24
C ASN A 75 -11.19 16.55 -36.67
N MET A 76 -10.00 17.09 -37.00
CA MET A 76 -9.62 18.44 -36.57
C MET A 76 -10.48 19.53 -37.21
N ASN A 77 -10.82 19.40 -38.49
CA ASN A 77 -11.72 20.34 -39.17
C ASN A 77 -13.15 20.27 -38.63
N GLU A 78 -13.63 19.08 -38.30
CA GLU A 78 -14.93 18.86 -37.66
C GLU A 78 -14.97 19.49 -36.27
N ALA A 79 -13.95 19.23 -35.43
CA ALA A 79 -13.81 19.86 -34.11
C ALA A 79 -13.77 21.39 -34.20
N TYR A 80 -12.96 21.95 -35.12
CA TYR A 80 -12.89 23.38 -35.35
C TYR A 80 -14.24 23.99 -35.71
N THR A 81 -14.92 23.40 -36.70
CA THR A 81 -16.22 23.89 -37.20
C THR A 81 -17.25 23.90 -36.07
N LEU A 82 -17.38 22.78 -35.34
CA LEU A 82 -18.34 22.65 -34.24
C LEU A 82 -18.05 23.63 -33.08
N ILE A 83 -16.78 23.84 -32.73
CA ILE A 83 -16.40 24.77 -31.66
C ILE A 83 -16.67 26.22 -32.07
N MET A 84 -16.31 26.61 -33.30
CA MET A 84 -16.57 27.98 -33.77
C MET A 84 -18.08 28.27 -33.86
N GLU A 85 -18.88 27.32 -34.35
CA GLU A 85 -20.34 27.44 -34.37
C GLU A 85 -20.96 27.47 -32.96
N ALA A 86 -20.41 26.69 -32.03
CA ALA A 86 -20.85 26.67 -30.63
C ALA A 86 -20.58 28.03 -29.96
N GLU A 87 -19.41 28.62 -30.21
CA GLU A 87 -19.02 29.92 -29.67
C GLU A 87 -19.84 31.07 -30.26
N GLU A 88 -20.09 31.04 -31.57
CA GLU A 88 -20.97 32.02 -32.22
C GLU A 88 -22.39 31.96 -31.65
N GLN A 89 -22.93 30.75 -31.48
CA GLN A 89 -24.25 30.55 -30.88
C GLN A 89 -24.29 30.96 -29.40
N ALA A 90 -23.23 30.71 -28.62
CA ALA A 90 -23.17 31.16 -27.23
C ALA A 90 -23.15 32.69 -27.10
N LYS A 91 -22.49 33.38 -28.05
CA LYS A 91 -22.47 34.84 -28.12
C LYS A 91 -23.84 35.43 -28.45
N THR A 92 -24.65 34.76 -29.27
CA THR A 92 -25.99 35.24 -29.59
C THR A 92 -26.99 34.97 -28.46
N GLU A 93 -26.95 33.80 -27.82
CA GLU A 93 -27.90 33.42 -26.76
C GLU A 93 -27.71 34.22 -25.46
N GLY A 94 -26.46 34.56 -25.08
CA GLY A 94 -26.16 35.43 -23.95
C GLY A 94 -26.67 34.96 -22.57
N GLY A 95 -26.91 33.66 -22.40
CA GLY A 95 -27.31 33.05 -21.13
C GLY A 95 -26.16 33.00 -20.11
N LEU A 96 -26.52 32.89 -18.82
CA LEU A 96 -25.52 32.62 -17.76
C LEU A 96 -24.89 31.22 -17.92
N TRP A 97 -25.61 30.29 -18.54
CA TRP A 97 -25.16 28.93 -18.82
C TRP A 97 -25.32 28.63 -20.31
N TYR A 98 -24.43 27.81 -20.86
CA TYR A 98 -24.57 27.29 -22.22
C TYR A 98 -25.89 26.54 -22.40
N SER A 99 -26.59 26.78 -23.51
CA SER A 99 -27.80 26.03 -23.86
C SER A 99 -27.48 24.55 -24.15
N LYS A 100 -28.51 23.71 -24.15
CA LYS A 100 -28.37 22.29 -24.50
C LYS A 100 -27.76 22.09 -25.90
N ALA A 101 -28.11 22.96 -26.85
CA ALA A 101 -27.58 22.92 -28.21
C ALA A 101 -26.07 23.24 -28.26
N VAL A 102 -25.63 24.29 -27.56
CA VAL A 102 -24.20 24.64 -27.48
C VAL A 102 -23.40 23.54 -26.79
N ARG A 103 -23.91 22.98 -25.69
CA ARG A 103 -23.26 21.85 -24.99
C ARG A 103 -23.13 20.61 -25.89
N LYS A 104 -24.16 20.32 -26.70
CA LYS A 104 -24.13 19.20 -27.65
C LYS A 104 -23.01 19.38 -28.69
N LYS A 105 -22.89 20.57 -29.30
CA LYS A 105 -21.81 20.88 -30.25
C LYS A 105 -20.43 20.75 -29.61
N GLY A 106 -20.26 21.27 -28.39
CA GLY A 106 -19.00 21.13 -27.64
C GLY A 106 -18.63 19.66 -27.35
N TYR A 107 -19.61 18.83 -27.01
CA TYR A 107 -19.40 17.39 -26.81
C TYR A 107 -19.00 16.67 -28.12
N GLU A 108 -19.71 16.93 -29.21
CA GLU A 108 -19.38 16.34 -30.53
C GLU A 108 -17.99 16.78 -31.02
N ALA A 109 -17.63 18.04 -30.77
CA ALA A 109 -16.28 18.54 -31.07
C ALA A 109 -15.20 17.83 -30.26
N ASN A 110 -15.44 17.57 -28.97
CA ASN A 110 -14.50 16.83 -28.13
C ASN A 110 -14.31 15.40 -28.61
N LEU A 111 -15.37 14.70 -29.05
CA LEU A 111 -15.24 13.38 -29.65
C LEU A 111 -14.38 13.40 -30.92
N ALA A 112 -14.57 14.39 -31.79
CA ALA A 112 -13.75 14.56 -32.98
C ALA A 112 -12.29 14.83 -32.60
N LEU A 113 -12.06 15.74 -31.64
CA LEU A 113 -10.73 16.06 -31.14
C LEU A 113 -10.03 14.84 -30.51
N GLU A 114 -10.70 14.05 -29.69
CA GLU A 114 -10.16 12.81 -29.12
C GLU A 114 -9.73 11.81 -30.21
N ARG A 115 -10.55 11.64 -31.27
CA ARG A 115 -10.15 10.80 -32.41
C ARG A 115 -8.93 11.34 -33.15
N ALA A 116 -8.74 12.66 -33.19
CA ALA A 116 -7.53 13.26 -33.76
C ALA A 116 -6.31 13.07 -32.85
N ILE A 117 -6.48 13.20 -31.52
CA ILE A 117 -5.43 12.94 -30.53
C ILE A 117 -4.97 11.48 -30.63
N ASN A 118 -5.89 10.54 -30.84
CA ASN A 118 -5.55 9.12 -31.00
C ASN A 118 -4.74 8.80 -32.27
N ALA A 119 -4.58 9.73 -33.21
CA ALA A 119 -3.63 9.59 -34.32
C ALA A 119 -2.19 9.95 -33.92
N LEU A 120 -1.95 10.45 -32.70
CA LEU A 120 -0.64 10.79 -32.15
C LEU A 120 -0.10 9.64 -31.30
N ASN A 121 1.17 9.29 -31.46
CA ASN A 121 1.83 8.37 -30.55
C ASN A 121 2.38 9.12 -29.32
N LEU A 122 1.68 8.96 -28.20
CA LEU A 122 1.98 9.61 -26.91
C LEU A 122 2.73 8.70 -25.93
N VAL A 123 3.39 7.62 -26.40
CA VAL A 123 4.05 6.63 -25.52
C VAL A 123 5.11 7.25 -24.61
N ASP A 124 5.87 8.21 -25.13
CA ASP A 124 6.94 8.94 -24.40
C ASP A 124 6.39 9.99 -23.43
N ILE A 125 5.07 10.23 -23.43
CA ILE A 125 4.43 11.22 -22.56
C ILE A 125 3.96 10.54 -21.27
N PRO A 126 4.31 11.08 -20.07
CA PRO A 126 3.82 10.59 -18.79
C PRO A 126 2.29 10.52 -18.76
N PRO A 127 1.67 9.44 -18.21
CA PRO A 127 0.22 9.24 -18.23
C PRO A 127 -0.60 10.45 -17.80
N ILE A 128 -0.18 11.15 -16.74
CA ILE A 128 -0.87 12.32 -16.19
C ILE A 128 -0.96 13.49 -17.19
N ASN A 129 0.00 13.62 -18.12
CA ASN A 129 0.07 14.72 -19.08
C ASN A 129 -0.47 14.35 -20.48
N ARG A 130 -0.84 13.08 -20.73
CA ARG A 130 -1.16 12.59 -22.09
C ARG A 130 -2.33 13.33 -22.72
N GLN A 131 -3.39 13.57 -21.97
CA GLN A 131 -4.58 14.21 -22.51
C GLN A 131 -4.31 15.67 -22.93
N ASP A 132 -3.67 16.44 -22.05
CA ASP A 132 -3.45 17.87 -22.27
C ASP A 132 -2.35 18.11 -23.31
N ILE A 133 -1.21 17.40 -23.22
CA ILE A 133 -0.16 17.44 -24.25
C ILE A 133 -0.69 16.92 -25.59
N GLY A 134 -1.51 15.86 -25.59
CA GLY A 134 -2.13 15.34 -26.80
C GLY A 134 -3.04 16.36 -27.49
N THR A 135 -3.86 17.06 -26.70
CA THR A 135 -4.76 18.13 -27.19
C THR A 135 -3.97 19.27 -27.81
N GLU A 136 -2.99 19.83 -27.09
CA GLU A 136 -2.16 20.92 -27.60
C GLU A 136 -1.34 20.49 -28.83
N SER A 137 -0.81 19.27 -28.81
CA SER A 137 -0.06 18.71 -29.93
C SER A 137 -0.94 18.58 -31.18
N ALA A 138 -2.18 18.09 -31.05
CA ALA A 138 -3.10 17.97 -32.17
C ALA A 138 -3.45 19.36 -32.75
N LEU A 139 -3.75 20.33 -31.90
CA LEU A 139 -4.07 21.70 -32.31
C LEU A 139 -2.89 22.38 -33.03
N MET A 140 -1.69 22.33 -32.44
CA MET A 140 -0.47 22.87 -33.05
C MET A 140 -0.12 22.15 -34.36
N LEU A 141 -0.21 20.81 -34.40
CA LEU A 141 0.05 20.02 -35.60
C LEU A 141 -0.91 20.39 -36.73
N LYS A 142 -2.20 20.56 -36.43
CA LYS A 142 -3.16 21.03 -37.42
C LYS A 142 -2.77 22.39 -37.98
N GLU A 143 -2.40 23.33 -37.11
CA GLU A 143 -1.97 24.66 -37.53
C GLU A 143 -0.67 24.67 -38.34
N ILE A 144 0.26 23.74 -38.05
CA ILE A 144 1.47 23.53 -38.86
C ILE A 144 1.09 23.00 -40.25
N LEU A 145 0.30 21.93 -40.30
CA LEU A 145 -0.11 21.28 -41.55
C LEU A 145 -0.91 22.22 -42.46
N ASP A 146 -1.74 23.11 -41.89
CA ASP A 146 -2.49 24.11 -42.63
C ASP A 146 -1.61 25.20 -43.28
N ARG A 147 -0.34 25.33 -42.87
CA ARG A 147 0.62 26.29 -43.43
C ARG A 147 1.63 25.64 -44.39
N LEU A 148 1.66 24.32 -44.44
CA LEU A 148 2.53 23.56 -45.34
C LEU A 148 1.81 23.26 -46.66
N LYS A 149 2.58 23.21 -47.76
CA LYS A 149 2.10 22.67 -49.02
C LYS A 149 2.07 21.14 -48.92
N LEU A 150 0.87 20.58 -48.74
CA LEU A 150 0.70 19.15 -48.52
C LEU A 150 0.54 18.38 -49.85
N PRO A 151 1.03 17.14 -49.96
CA PRO A 151 0.75 16.29 -51.10
C PRO A 151 -0.75 15.96 -51.17
N LYS A 152 -1.28 15.70 -52.36
CA LYS A 152 -2.69 15.25 -52.49
C LYS A 152 -2.87 13.93 -51.76
N ALA A 153 -4.07 13.68 -51.21
CA ALA A 153 -4.35 12.49 -50.41
C ALA A 153 -4.00 11.16 -51.11
N ASN A 154 -4.16 11.09 -52.44
CA ASN A 154 -3.81 9.91 -53.24
C ASN A 154 -2.30 9.67 -53.41
N MET A 155 -1.45 10.68 -53.13
CA MET A 155 0.01 10.56 -53.15
C MET A 155 0.57 10.07 -51.80
N ILE A 156 -0.22 10.11 -50.74
CA ILE A 156 0.17 9.59 -49.42
C ILE A 156 0.04 8.06 -49.45
N PRO A 157 0.98 7.27 -48.92
CA PRO A 157 0.92 5.81 -48.97
C PRO A 157 -0.38 5.21 -48.41
N SER A 158 -1.05 4.37 -49.22
CA SER A 158 -2.26 3.64 -48.84
C SER A 158 -1.95 2.38 -48.02
N ARG A 159 -2.98 1.67 -47.57
CA ARG A 159 -2.84 0.34 -46.96
C ARG A 159 -2.17 -0.67 -47.92
N GLU A 160 -2.48 -0.60 -49.20
CA GLU A 160 -1.87 -1.46 -50.22
C GLU A 160 -0.38 -1.13 -50.40
N ASP A 161 -0.01 0.15 -50.36
CA ASP A 161 1.39 0.58 -50.36
C ASP A 161 2.14 0.07 -49.12
N VAL A 162 1.51 0.10 -47.95
CA VAL A 162 2.10 -0.41 -46.70
C VAL A 162 2.46 -1.88 -46.82
N VAL A 163 1.53 -2.70 -47.32
CA VAL A 163 1.73 -4.15 -47.46
C VAL A 163 2.75 -4.44 -48.56
N SER A 164 2.61 -3.83 -49.73
CA SER A 164 3.47 -4.10 -50.89
C SER A 164 4.92 -3.63 -50.72
N LYS A 165 5.15 -2.52 -49.99
CA LYS A 165 6.48 -1.93 -49.79
C LYS A 165 7.06 -2.19 -48.40
N SER A 166 6.37 -2.97 -47.57
CA SER A 166 6.72 -3.17 -46.14
C SER A 166 7.02 -1.85 -45.43
N LEU A 167 6.19 -0.84 -45.69
CA LEU A 167 6.44 0.53 -45.25
C LEU A 167 6.31 0.61 -43.73
N LYS A 168 7.38 1.02 -43.04
CA LYS A 168 7.35 1.26 -41.59
C LYS A 168 7.19 2.73 -41.21
N ARG A 169 7.55 3.65 -42.10
CA ARG A 169 7.59 5.08 -41.84
C ARG A 169 7.39 5.88 -43.12
N TRP A 170 6.63 6.97 -43.01
CA TRP A 170 6.46 7.97 -44.05
C TRP A 170 6.60 9.37 -43.46
N GLU A 171 7.26 10.25 -44.20
CA GLU A 171 7.47 11.64 -43.79
C GLU A 171 6.72 12.58 -44.71
N VAL A 172 6.11 13.61 -44.12
CA VAL A 172 5.44 14.67 -44.89
C VAL A 172 6.51 15.40 -45.70
N PRO A 173 6.41 15.44 -47.03
CA PRO A 173 7.46 16.00 -47.90
C PRO A 173 7.86 17.42 -47.49
N GLY A 174 9.17 17.66 -47.38
CA GLY A 174 9.71 18.96 -46.97
C GLY A 174 9.61 19.25 -45.46
N SER A 175 9.37 18.24 -44.62
CA SER A 175 9.34 18.39 -43.16
C SER A 175 9.83 17.12 -42.45
N GLU A 176 10.16 17.26 -41.16
CA GLU A 176 10.49 16.12 -40.29
C GLU A 176 9.25 15.50 -39.61
N ILE A 177 8.05 15.83 -40.09
CA ILE A 177 6.79 15.30 -39.56
C ILE A 177 6.60 13.89 -40.13
N ALA A 178 6.74 12.89 -39.27
CA ALA A 178 6.65 11.49 -39.65
C ALA A 178 5.39 10.81 -39.08
N ILE A 179 4.81 9.92 -39.87
CA ILE A 179 3.84 8.90 -39.46
C ILE A 179 4.53 7.54 -39.58
N GLY A 180 4.50 6.74 -38.51
CA GLY A 180 5.21 5.46 -38.46
C GLY A 180 4.37 4.36 -37.82
N LEU A 181 4.74 3.13 -38.15
CA LEU A 181 4.18 1.91 -37.57
C LEU A 181 4.54 1.81 -36.09
N VAL A 182 3.55 1.52 -35.25
CA VAL A 182 3.74 1.20 -33.84
C VAL A 182 4.05 -0.29 -33.73
N GLU A 183 5.25 -0.60 -33.23
CA GLU A 183 5.76 -1.99 -33.13
C GLU A 183 5.47 -2.63 -31.76
N GLU A 184 5.24 -1.84 -30.70
CA GLU A 184 5.03 -2.31 -29.33
C GLU A 184 3.87 -1.57 -28.61
N GLY A 185 3.25 -2.24 -27.64
CA GLY A 185 2.19 -1.66 -26.79
C GLY A 185 0.76 -2.00 -27.21
N PHE A 186 -0.19 -1.11 -26.90
CA PHE A 186 -1.61 -1.33 -27.18
C PHE A 186 -2.01 -1.04 -28.63
N ASN A 187 -1.32 -0.11 -29.30
CA ASN A 187 -1.64 0.33 -30.66
C ASN A 187 -0.79 -0.39 -31.71
N VAL A 188 -0.35 -1.61 -31.43
CA VAL A 188 0.52 -2.38 -32.35
C VAL A 188 -0.19 -2.56 -33.70
N ASN A 189 0.55 -2.41 -34.79
CA ASN A 189 0.07 -2.40 -36.17
C ASN A 189 -0.70 -1.14 -36.62
N GLU A 190 -0.76 -0.10 -35.79
CA GLU A 190 -1.28 1.21 -36.19
C GLU A 190 -0.16 2.11 -36.74
N PHE A 191 -0.51 2.98 -37.68
CA PHE A 191 0.31 4.09 -38.14
C PHE A 191 -0.10 5.35 -37.40
N LEU A 192 0.80 5.92 -36.61
CA LEU A 192 0.56 7.12 -35.82
C LEU A 192 1.63 8.17 -36.10
N PHE A 193 1.33 9.45 -35.87
CA PHE A 193 2.38 10.46 -35.82
C PHE A 193 3.40 10.08 -34.77
N THR A 194 4.66 9.95 -35.19
CA THR A 194 5.70 9.31 -34.36
C THR A 194 5.96 10.09 -33.07
N PRO A 195 6.48 9.44 -32.00
CA PRO A 195 6.86 10.16 -30.78
C PRO A 195 7.85 11.30 -31.04
N GLY A 196 8.75 11.10 -32.01
CA GLY A 196 9.67 12.13 -32.49
C GLY A 196 8.98 13.34 -33.10
N THR A 197 7.91 13.13 -33.87
CA THR A 197 7.03 14.22 -34.37
C THR A 197 6.42 14.95 -33.19
N VAL A 198 5.75 14.24 -32.28
CA VAL A 198 5.03 14.83 -31.14
C VAL A 198 5.95 15.72 -30.30
N LYS A 199 7.16 15.23 -29.97
CA LYS A 199 8.16 15.97 -29.19
C LYS A 199 8.61 17.28 -29.83
N ARG A 200 8.54 17.40 -31.16
CA ARG A 200 9.01 18.58 -31.92
C ARG A 200 7.88 19.54 -32.33
N ILE A 201 6.61 19.15 -32.19
CA ILE A 201 5.45 19.96 -32.64
C ILE A 201 5.52 21.39 -32.14
N LYS A 202 5.77 21.61 -30.84
CA LYS A 202 5.84 22.97 -30.29
C LYS A 202 6.90 23.84 -30.99
N LYS A 203 8.10 23.29 -31.19
CA LYS A 203 9.19 23.97 -31.89
C LYS A 203 8.80 24.27 -33.35
N PHE A 204 8.16 23.32 -34.03
CA PHE A 204 7.70 23.52 -35.41
C PHE A 204 6.61 24.58 -35.51
N TYR A 205 5.69 24.61 -34.54
CA TYR A 205 4.64 25.61 -34.46
C TYR A 205 5.22 27.02 -34.29
N GLU A 206 6.12 27.21 -33.32
CA GLU A 206 6.78 28.50 -33.07
C GLU A 206 7.55 29.03 -34.29
N LEU A 207 8.12 28.13 -35.11
CA LEU A 207 8.80 28.49 -36.36
C LEU A 207 7.84 28.95 -37.46
N ILE A 208 6.68 28.31 -37.57
CA ILE A 208 5.77 28.51 -38.71
C ILE A 208 4.54 29.39 -38.41
N GLU A 209 4.21 29.65 -37.13
CA GLU A 209 2.97 30.34 -36.71
C GLU A 209 2.78 31.69 -37.43
N LYS A 210 3.88 32.40 -37.70
CA LYS A 210 3.90 33.73 -38.35
C LYS A 210 3.62 33.68 -39.86
N TYR A 211 3.74 32.52 -40.50
CA TYR A 211 3.49 32.36 -41.93
C TYR A 211 1.98 32.26 -42.19
N PRO A 212 1.50 32.73 -43.36
CA PRO A 212 0.09 32.63 -43.73
C PRO A 212 -0.33 31.16 -43.93
N TYR A 213 -1.63 30.90 -43.77
CA TYR A 213 -2.22 29.61 -44.10
C TYR A 213 -2.13 29.33 -45.60
N TYR A 214 -1.91 28.06 -45.96
CA TYR A 214 -1.84 27.60 -47.34
C TYR A 214 -3.23 27.10 -47.79
N GLU A 215 -4.02 28.01 -48.36
CA GLU A 215 -5.43 27.76 -48.73
C GLU A 215 -5.61 26.88 -49.98
N LEU A 216 -4.55 26.64 -50.75
CA LEU A 216 -4.59 25.84 -52.00
C LEU A 216 -4.54 24.32 -51.76
N ASN A 217 -4.54 23.88 -50.51
CA ASN A 217 -4.58 22.45 -50.17
C ASN A 217 -5.98 21.85 -50.40
N SER A 218 -6.07 20.52 -50.53
CA SER A 218 -7.35 19.80 -50.63
C SER A 218 -8.13 19.73 -49.31
N TRP A 219 -7.52 20.15 -48.19
CA TRP A 219 -8.14 20.15 -46.87
C TRP A 219 -8.47 21.58 -46.43
N LYS A 220 -9.61 21.75 -45.74
CA LYS A 220 -9.96 23.04 -45.14
C LYS A 220 -8.95 23.43 -44.05
N THR A 221 -8.65 24.72 -43.98
CA THR A 221 -7.82 25.32 -42.94
C THR A 221 -8.64 25.64 -41.69
N SER A 222 -8.00 25.67 -40.53
CA SER A 222 -8.60 26.05 -39.24
C SER A 222 -7.80 27.19 -38.60
N PRO A 223 -7.99 28.44 -39.07
CA PRO A 223 -7.18 29.58 -38.62
C PRO A 223 -7.31 29.89 -37.13
N GLY A 224 -6.18 30.06 -36.46
CA GLY A 224 -6.07 30.48 -35.06
C GLY A 224 -6.65 29.49 -34.05
N PHE A 225 -6.84 28.22 -34.41
CA PHE A 225 -7.50 27.25 -33.55
C PHE A 225 -6.73 26.97 -32.26
N TYR A 226 -5.40 26.84 -32.32
CA TYR A 226 -4.56 26.66 -31.12
C TYR A 226 -4.60 27.91 -30.25
N ARG A 227 -4.46 29.09 -30.86
CA ARG A 227 -4.53 30.36 -30.12
C ARG A 227 -5.89 30.57 -29.45
N PHE A 228 -6.98 30.20 -30.13
CA PHE A 228 -8.31 30.21 -29.56
C PHE A 228 -8.37 29.30 -28.33
N TYR A 229 -7.87 28.06 -28.43
CA TYR A 229 -7.85 27.12 -27.33
C TYR A 229 -7.10 27.66 -26.11
N ILE A 230 -5.86 28.14 -26.25
CA ILE A 230 -5.04 28.57 -25.09
C ILE A 230 -5.50 29.89 -24.44
N THR A 231 -6.29 30.71 -25.13
CA THR A 231 -6.75 32.02 -24.62
C THR A 231 -8.19 32.04 -24.14
N THR A 232 -8.98 31.05 -24.53
CA THR A 232 -10.40 30.97 -24.18
C THR A 232 -10.55 30.26 -22.84
N PRO A 233 -11.42 30.75 -21.94
CA PRO A 233 -11.72 30.03 -20.72
C PRO A 233 -12.38 28.68 -21.00
N GLY A 234 -12.24 27.74 -20.06
CA GLY A 234 -12.89 26.45 -20.18
C GLY A 234 -14.41 26.48 -20.01
N TYR A 235 -15.05 25.32 -20.13
CA TYR A 235 -16.50 25.13 -20.33
C TYR A 235 -17.45 25.75 -19.29
N LEU A 236 -16.95 26.25 -18.17
CA LEU A 236 -17.77 26.54 -17.00
C LEU A 236 -17.65 27.98 -16.50
N LEU A 237 -16.81 28.79 -17.13
CA LEU A 237 -16.99 30.23 -17.00
C LEU A 237 -18.30 30.60 -17.70
N PRO A 238 -19.28 31.19 -17.00
CA PRO A 238 -20.52 31.65 -17.60
C PRO A 238 -20.24 32.40 -18.92
N PRO A 239 -20.95 32.12 -20.02
CA PRO A 239 -20.74 32.80 -21.30
C PRO A 239 -20.91 34.32 -21.19
N LYS A 240 -21.67 34.77 -20.19
CA LYS A 240 -21.77 36.19 -19.83
C LYS A 240 -20.45 36.77 -19.32
N TRP A 241 -19.70 36.03 -18.51
CA TRP A 241 -18.45 36.49 -17.90
C TRP A 241 -17.27 36.39 -18.86
N SER A 242 -17.26 35.40 -19.77
CA SER A 242 -16.20 35.29 -20.79
C SER A 242 -16.14 36.51 -21.71
N ARG A 243 -17.25 37.24 -21.90
CA ARG A 243 -17.29 38.51 -22.65
C ARG A 243 -16.48 39.64 -22.03
N TRP A 244 -16.22 39.59 -20.73
CA TRP A 244 -15.37 40.58 -20.06
C TRP A 244 -13.89 40.30 -20.27
N LEU A 245 -13.54 39.14 -20.84
CA LEU A 245 -12.17 38.79 -21.17
C LEU A 245 -11.80 39.35 -22.56
N PRO A 246 -10.52 39.69 -22.78
CA PRO A 246 -10.03 40.09 -24.09
C PRO A 246 -10.28 39.00 -25.15
N THR A 247 -10.57 39.40 -26.38
CA THR A 247 -10.77 38.45 -27.48
C THR A 247 -9.45 37.75 -27.84
N PRO A 248 -9.46 36.46 -28.23
CA PRO A 248 -8.25 35.69 -28.56
C PRO A 248 -7.24 36.39 -29.48
N LYS A 249 -7.75 37.17 -30.45
CA LYS A 249 -6.94 37.93 -31.42
C LYS A 249 -6.17 39.09 -30.77
N ASN A 250 -6.73 39.71 -29.73
CA ASN A 250 -6.16 40.88 -29.05
C ASN A 250 -5.48 40.52 -27.72
N THR A 251 -5.57 39.27 -27.28
CA THR A 251 -4.93 38.80 -26.04
C THR A 251 -3.43 38.71 -26.21
N VAL A 252 -2.70 39.42 -25.34
CA VAL A 252 -1.25 39.29 -25.18
C VAL A 252 -0.96 38.11 -24.23
N LEU A 253 -0.07 37.22 -24.66
CA LEU A 253 0.37 36.06 -23.89
C LEU A 253 1.68 36.39 -23.16
N LEU A 254 1.69 36.15 -21.85
CA LEU A 254 2.84 36.29 -20.98
C LEU A 254 3.25 34.88 -20.51
N TYR A 255 4.41 34.41 -20.98
CA TYR A 255 4.87 33.02 -20.84
C TYR A 255 3.84 31.97 -21.32
N GLY A 256 3.13 32.28 -22.41
CA GLY A 256 2.14 31.38 -23.01
C GLY A 256 0.75 31.44 -22.39
N GLN A 257 0.52 32.27 -21.36
CA GLN A 257 -0.78 32.44 -20.71
C GLN A 257 -1.27 33.89 -20.80
N ALA A 258 -2.58 34.10 -20.89
CA ALA A 258 -3.20 35.41 -20.81
C ALA A 258 -3.07 36.01 -19.40
N LEU A 259 -3.04 37.34 -19.29
CA LEU A 259 -2.92 38.04 -18.00
C LEU A 259 -4.04 37.65 -17.01
N TRP A 260 -5.26 37.47 -17.50
CA TRP A 260 -6.40 37.08 -16.67
C TRP A 260 -6.25 35.67 -16.09
N GLN A 261 -5.54 34.77 -16.79
CA GLN A 261 -5.28 33.40 -16.32
C GLN A 261 -4.31 33.42 -15.14
N TRP A 262 -3.27 34.26 -15.19
CA TRP A 262 -2.35 34.49 -14.06
C TRP A 262 -3.07 35.03 -12.83
N VAL A 263 -3.96 36.01 -13.03
CA VAL A 263 -4.78 36.57 -11.94
C VAL A 263 -5.71 35.49 -11.38
N GLY A 264 -6.38 34.71 -12.24
CA GLY A 264 -7.22 33.60 -11.83
C GLY A 264 -6.46 32.55 -11.01
N LEU A 265 -5.27 32.17 -11.47
CA LEU A 265 -4.37 31.23 -10.80
C LEU A 265 -3.98 31.73 -9.41
N ALA A 266 -3.59 33.00 -9.27
CA ALA A 266 -3.22 33.59 -7.99
C ALA A 266 -4.41 33.61 -7.00
N ILE A 267 -5.59 34.00 -7.48
CA ILE A 267 -6.81 34.08 -6.66
C ILE A 267 -7.22 32.68 -6.18
N ILE A 268 -7.33 31.69 -7.07
CA ILE A 268 -7.79 30.35 -6.68
C ILE A 268 -6.80 29.68 -5.73
N THR A 269 -5.49 29.88 -5.95
CA THR A 269 -4.45 29.39 -5.05
C THR A 269 -4.61 30.00 -3.66
N PHE A 270 -4.71 31.32 -3.58
CA PHE A 270 -4.90 32.02 -2.29
C PHE A 270 -6.15 31.53 -1.54
N VAL A 271 -7.28 31.39 -2.23
CA VAL A 271 -8.55 30.92 -1.64
C VAL A 271 -8.41 29.50 -1.08
N VAL A 272 -7.81 28.58 -1.85
CA VAL A 272 -7.60 27.19 -1.42
C VAL A 272 -6.70 27.12 -0.18
N PHE A 273 -5.58 27.84 -0.18
CA PHE A 273 -4.69 27.93 0.98
C PHE A 273 -5.39 28.53 2.20
N ALA A 274 -6.18 29.61 2.02
CA ALA A 274 -6.93 30.23 3.10
C ALA A 274 -7.97 29.27 3.71
N ILE A 275 -8.64 28.46 2.88
CA ILE A 275 -9.60 27.44 3.35
C ILE A 275 -8.89 26.35 4.16
N ILE A 276 -7.80 25.77 3.64
CA ILE A 276 -7.04 24.72 4.34
C ILE A 276 -6.49 25.24 5.67
N PHE A 277 -5.86 26.42 5.66
CA PHE A 277 -5.26 27.00 6.87
C PHE A 277 -6.33 27.42 7.89
N GLY A 278 -7.43 28.03 7.41
CA GLY A 278 -8.58 28.37 8.24
C GLY A 278 -9.21 27.14 8.90
N ALA A 279 -9.41 26.07 8.13
CA ALA A 279 -9.91 24.79 8.64
C ALA A 279 -8.97 24.18 9.69
N ARG A 280 -7.66 24.17 9.43
CA ARG A 280 -6.64 23.71 10.40
C ARG A 280 -6.67 24.54 11.69
N PHE A 281 -6.75 25.86 11.58
CA PHE A 281 -6.82 26.75 12.73
C PHE A 281 -8.09 26.51 13.57
N LEU A 282 -9.25 26.43 12.92
CA LEU A 282 -10.53 26.16 13.58
C LEU A 282 -10.56 24.77 14.22
N LEU A 283 -10.08 23.74 13.52
CA LEU A 283 -10.00 22.39 14.04
C LEU A 283 -9.10 22.32 15.27
N LYS A 284 -7.89 22.91 15.20
CA LYS A 284 -6.95 22.96 16.33
C LYS A 284 -7.58 23.63 17.55
N ARG A 285 -8.36 24.70 17.35
CA ARG A 285 -9.11 25.36 18.44
C ARG A 285 -10.20 24.48 19.00
N TYR A 286 -10.96 23.78 18.14
CA TYR A 286 -12.06 22.90 18.53
C TYR A 286 -11.59 21.67 19.31
N ILE A 287 -10.51 21.02 18.88
CA ILE A 287 -10.00 19.79 19.51
C ILE A 287 -9.05 20.04 20.68
N ARG A 288 -8.74 21.29 21.04
CA ARG A 288 -7.75 21.64 22.09
C ARG A 288 -8.00 20.87 23.40
N ASN A 289 -9.25 20.86 23.85
CA ASN A 289 -9.69 20.21 25.09
C ASN A 289 -10.38 18.85 24.86
N ALA A 290 -10.37 18.33 23.63
CA ALA A 290 -10.93 17.02 23.35
C ALA A 290 -10.06 15.90 23.92
N ASN A 291 -10.67 14.75 24.21
CA ASN A 291 -9.94 13.55 24.60
C ASN A 291 -9.02 13.06 23.46
N PRO A 292 -7.94 12.30 23.78
CA PRO A 292 -6.98 11.83 22.78
C PRO A 292 -7.63 11.09 21.60
N HIS A 293 -8.60 10.22 21.87
CA HIS A 293 -9.33 9.49 20.83
C HIS A 293 -10.00 10.44 19.81
N LYS A 294 -10.78 11.44 20.26
CA LYS A 294 -11.41 12.40 19.35
C LYS A 294 -10.37 13.26 18.61
N LYS A 295 -9.23 13.58 19.22
CA LYS A 295 -8.16 14.37 18.57
C LYS A 295 -7.60 13.65 17.35
N VAL A 296 -7.31 12.35 17.45
CA VAL A 296 -6.71 11.60 16.36
C VAL A 296 -7.70 11.42 15.20
N TRP A 297 -8.93 11.00 15.50
CA TRP A 297 -9.98 10.81 14.47
C TRP A 297 -10.41 12.11 13.80
N LEU A 298 -10.63 13.20 14.56
CA LEU A 298 -10.95 14.50 13.96
C LEU A 298 -9.74 15.08 13.21
N GLY A 299 -8.52 14.72 13.59
CA GLY A 299 -7.29 15.11 12.89
C GLY A 299 -7.23 14.65 11.44
N LEU A 300 -7.87 13.52 11.11
CA LEU A 300 -7.98 12.98 9.75
C LEU A 300 -8.68 13.92 8.77
N PHE A 301 -9.48 14.87 9.27
CA PHE A 301 -10.17 15.85 8.43
C PHE A 301 -9.20 16.74 7.62
N ILE A 302 -8.03 17.08 8.18
CA ILE A 302 -7.09 17.99 7.51
C ILE A 302 -6.44 17.38 6.26
N PRO A 303 -5.79 16.20 6.32
CA PRO A 303 -5.29 15.55 5.11
C PRO A 303 -6.41 15.28 4.09
N ALA A 304 -7.59 14.82 4.52
CA ALA A 304 -8.71 14.60 3.62
C ALA A 304 -9.18 15.89 2.91
N LEU A 305 -9.31 16.99 3.66
CA LEU A 305 -9.62 18.31 3.10
C LEU A 305 -8.52 18.79 2.15
N THR A 306 -7.26 18.55 2.48
CA THR A 306 -6.10 18.95 1.67
C THR A 306 -6.09 18.21 0.33
N LEU A 307 -6.36 16.90 0.32
CA LEU A 307 -6.51 16.12 -0.92
C LEU A 307 -7.64 16.67 -1.78
N TRP A 308 -8.83 16.86 -1.18
CA TRP A 308 -9.98 17.37 -1.91
C TRP A 308 -9.73 18.78 -2.48
N MET A 309 -9.11 19.66 -1.69
CA MET A 309 -8.76 21.01 -2.09
C MET A 309 -7.69 21.06 -3.18
N THR A 310 -6.71 20.17 -3.15
CA THR A 310 -5.65 20.10 -4.18
C THR A 310 -6.24 19.63 -5.51
N ASN A 311 -7.08 18.59 -5.48
CA ASN A 311 -7.83 18.12 -6.65
C ASN A 311 -8.77 19.21 -7.20
N PHE A 312 -9.49 19.91 -6.32
CA PHE A 312 -10.36 21.01 -6.72
C PHE A 312 -9.57 22.18 -7.34
N TRP A 313 -8.42 22.51 -6.77
CA TRP A 313 -7.51 23.55 -7.28
C TRP A 313 -7.00 23.20 -8.68
N GLU A 314 -6.48 21.99 -8.85
CA GLU A 314 -6.01 21.47 -10.13
C GLU A 314 -7.11 21.47 -11.18
N PHE A 315 -8.27 20.89 -10.84
CA PHE A 315 -9.44 20.85 -11.71
C PHE A 315 -9.89 22.26 -12.13
N THR A 316 -9.86 23.22 -11.20
CA THR A 316 -10.19 24.63 -11.48
C THR A 316 -9.21 25.24 -12.46
N ILE A 317 -7.91 25.01 -12.26
CA ILE A 317 -6.85 25.54 -13.10
C ILE A 317 -6.88 24.97 -14.51
N ASN A 318 -7.00 23.64 -14.63
CA ASN A 318 -7.03 22.95 -15.91
C ASN A 318 -8.35 23.22 -16.65
N LYS A 319 -9.50 22.98 -16.02
CA LYS A 319 -10.80 22.98 -16.73
C LYS A 319 -11.53 24.33 -16.78
N TYR A 320 -11.18 25.30 -15.94
CA TYR A 320 -11.90 26.59 -15.88
C TYR A 320 -11.00 27.74 -16.32
N ILE A 321 -9.83 27.88 -15.69
CA ILE A 321 -8.85 28.91 -16.06
C ILE A 321 -8.16 28.54 -17.37
N ASN A 322 -8.09 27.23 -17.68
CA ASN A 322 -7.47 26.71 -18.90
C ASN A 322 -6.00 27.08 -19.00
N ILE A 323 -5.25 26.88 -17.90
CA ILE A 323 -3.79 26.97 -17.94
C ILE A 323 -3.26 25.86 -18.84
N THR A 324 -2.31 26.20 -19.71
CA THR A 324 -1.79 25.29 -20.75
C THR A 324 -0.26 25.22 -20.74
N GLY A 325 0.28 24.32 -21.57
CA GLY A 325 1.69 24.20 -21.87
C GLY A 325 2.55 23.75 -20.69
N ALA A 326 3.79 24.24 -20.67
CA ALA A 326 4.78 23.84 -19.65
C ALA A 326 4.35 24.22 -18.23
N LEU A 327 3.60 25.31 -18.06
CA LEU A 327 3.09 25.72 -16.75
C LEU A 327 2.09 24.70 -16.21
N LEU A 328 1.13 24.26 -17.03
CA LEU A 328 0.17 23.22 -16.64
C LEU A 328 0.90 21.92 -16.27
N ASN A 329 1.82 21.46 -17.11
CA ASN A 329 2.57 20.23 -16.85
C ASN A 329 3.33 20.26 -15.52
N ASN A 330 3.95 21.40 -15.19
CA ASN A 330 4.63 21.60 -13.91
C ASN A 330 3.63 21.62 -12.75
N ILE A 331 2.47 22.27 -12.92
CA ILE A 331 1.39 22.30 -11.93
C ILE A 331 0.87 20.88 -11.66
N LEU A 332 0.52 20.11 -12.70
CA LEU A 332 0.03 18.72 -12.58
C LEU A 332 1.05 17.82 -11.92
N THR A 333 2.34 17.97 -12.27
CA THR A 333 3.41 17.19 -11.65
C THR A 333 3.54 17.53 -10.15
N LEU A 334 3.54 18.82 -9.80
CA LEU A 334 3.64 19.27 -8.42
C LEU A 334 2.42 18.91 -7.59
N SER A 335 1.20 19.05 -8.12
CA SER A 335 -0.04 18.64 -7.44
C SER A 335 -0.03 17.14 -7.19
N THR A 336 0.35 16.33 -8.18
CA THR A 336 0.44 14.87 -8.03
C THR A 336 1.44 14.47 -6.93
N ILE A 337 2.60 15.14 -6.83
CA ILE A 337 3.57 14.91 -5.74
C ILE A 337 2.97 15.29 -4.38
N VAL A 338 2.30 16.45 -4.29
CA VAL A 338 1.64 16.90 -3.07
C VAL A 338 0.54 15.94 -2.66
N GLU A 339 -0.29 15.48 -3.60
CA GLU A 339 -1.37 14.53 -3.36
C GLU A 339 -0.85 13.19 -2.87
N GLY A 340 0.16 12.62 -3.53
CA GLY A 340 0.82 11.39 -3.06
C GLY A 340 1.39 11.54 -1.65
N GLY A 341 2.06 12.66 -1.36
CA GLY A 341 2.59 12.96 -0.03
C GLY A 341 1.50 13.11 1.04
N VAL A 342 0.42 13.82 0.73
CA VAL A 342 -0.72 14.00 1.65
C VAL A 342 -1.49 12.69 1.83
N LEU A 343 -1.63 11.86 0.79
CA LEU A 343 -2.27 10.55 0.87
C LEU A 343 -1.44 9.57 1.70
N ALA A 344 -0.12 9.57 1.56
CA ALA A 344 0.77 8.80 2.42
C ALA A 344 0.68 9.27 3.90
N TRP A 345 0.65 10.59 4.12
CA TRP A 345 0.42 11.15 5.45
C TRP A 345 -0.95 10.77 6.02
N PHE A 346 -1.99 10.79 5.18
CA PHE A 346 -3.34 10.36 5.55
C PHE A 346 -3.37 8.89 5.97
N ALA A 347 -2.82 8.01 5.14
CA ALA A 347 -2.73 6.58 5.43
C ALA A 347 -2.02 6.34 6.76
N PHE A 348 -0.85 6.97 6.98
CA PHE A 348 -0.14 6.88 8.25
C PHE A 348 -1.00 7.33 9.44
N MET A 349 -1.73 8.44 9.31
CA MET A 349 -2.62 8.92 10.37
C MET A 349 -3.80 7.97 10.63
N VAL A 350 -4.36 7.34 9.59
CA VAL A 350 -5.44 6.34 9.75
C VAL A 350 -4.95 5.16 10.56
N PHE A 351 -3.77 4.63 10.22
CA PHE A 351 -3.17 3.55 10.99
C PHE A 351 -2.86 4.01 12.43
N ASP A 352 -2.25 5.18 12.65
CA ASP A 352 -2.01 5.69 14.01
C ASP A 352 -3.34 5.85 14.81
N ALA A 353 -4.44 6.24 14.15
CA ALA A 353 -5.78 6.30 14.75
C ALA A 353 -6.32 4.93 15.16
N ILE A 354 -6.15 3.93 14.30
CA ILE A 354 -6.50 2.53 14.61
C ILE A 354 -5.68 2.04 15.80
N GLY A 355 -4.36 2.28 15.79
CA GLY A 355 -3.47 1.90 16.89
C GLY A 355 -3.90 2.52 18.22
N TRP A 356 -4.21 3.82 18.22
CA TRP A 356 -4.75 4.51 19.39
C TRP A 356 -6.07 3.90 19.89
N THR A 357 -6.97 3.54 18.97
CA THR A 357 -8.28 2.96 19.31
C THR A 357 -8.10 1.58 19.96
N ILE A 358 -7.22 0.75 19.40
CA ILE A 358 -6.90 -0.58 19.96
C ILE A 358 -6.31 -0.43 21.37
N ILE A 359 -5.29 0.43 21.52
CA ILE A 359 -4.60 0.64 22.81
C ILE A 359 -5.55 1.20 23.87
N SER A 360 -6.47 2.11 23.50
CA SER A 360 -7.42 2.67 24.45
C SER A 360 -8.45 1.66 25.00
N ASN A 361 -8.61 0.53 24.33
CA ASN A 361 -9.54 -0.53 24.72
C ASN A 361 -8.83 -1.72 25.41
N MET A 362 -7.50 -1.68 25.59
CA MET A 362 -6.76 -2.76 26.26
C MET A 362 -6.97 -2.75 27.79
N PRO A 363 -7.08 -3.91 28.45
CA PRO A 363 -7.18 -4.01 29.92
C PRO A 363 -5.93 -3.45 30.59
N GLN A 364 -6.08 -2.71 31.71
CA GLN A 364 -4.97 -2.00 32.37
C GLN A 364 -3.85 -2.92 32.90
N GLU A 365 -4.11 -4.20 33.15
CA GLU A 365 -3.17 -5.12 33.79
C GLU A 365 -1.95 -5.52 32.92
N ASN A 366 -2.01 -5.40 31.59
CA ASN A 366 -0.92 -5.82 30.66
C ASN A 366 -0.25 -4.65 29.88
N THR A 367 -0.45 -3.41 30.33
CA THR A 367 -0.53 -2.25 29.42
C THR A 367 0.76 -1.71 28.79
N SER A 368 1.96 -1.98 29.32
CA SER A 368 3.14 -1.24 28.84
C SER A 368 3.77 -1.83 27.58
N ILE A 369 4.03 -3.15 27.54
CA ILE A 369 4.75 -3.79 26.43
C ILE A 369 3.82 -4.06 25.24
N GLU A 370 2.62 -4.59 25.49
CA GLU A 370 1.65 -4.90 24.43
C GLU A 370 1.22 -3.64 23.67
N ALA A 371 1.00 -2.53 24.38
CA ALA A 371 0.64 -1.27 23.76
C ALA A 371 1.77 -0.71 22.86
N ILE A 372 3.04 -0.89 23.26
CA ILE A 372 4.19 -0.48 22.44
C ILE A 372 4.25 -1.32 21.16
N LEU A 373 4.05 -2.64 21.25
CA LEU A 373 4.04 -3.55 20.11
C LEU A 373 2.92 -3.21 19.13
N VAL A 374 1.70 -3.03 19.62
CA VAL A 374 0.56 -2.64 18.78
C VAL A 374 0.78 -1.29 18.13
N ARG A 375 1.26 -0.29 18.89
CA ARG A 375 1.53 1.05 18.34
C ARG A 375 2.54 1.00 17.20
N ASN A 376 3.67 0.33 17.41
CA ASN A 376 4.74 0.26 16.41
C ASN A 376 4.36 -0.62 15.22
N GLY A 377 3.68 -1.74 15.46
CA GLY A 377 3.19 -2.63 14.40
C GLY A 377 2.18 -1.94 13.49
N VAL A 378 1.21 -1.22 14.05
CA VAL A 378 0.23 -0.49 13.26
C VAL A 378 0.88 0.69 12.51
N ARG A 379 1.83 1.41 13.12
CA ARG A 379 2.61 2.44 12.41
C ARG A 379 3.44 1.90 11.26
N LEU A 380 4.00 0.70 11.41
CA LEU A 380 4.71 0.03 10.34
C LEU A 380 3.78 -0.25 9.15
N LEU A 381 2.55 -0.70 9.40
CA LEU A 381 1.53 -0.84 8.34
C LEU A 381 1.22 0.50 7.67
N GLY A 382 1.16 1.58 8.44
CA GLY A 382 1.01 2.94 7.90
C GLY A 382 2.16 3.39 7.00
N VAL A 383 3.41 3.05 7.38
CA VAL A 383 4.59 3.31 6.54
C VAL A 383 4.54 2.49 5.26
N LEU A 384 4.20 1.20 5.34
CA LEU A 384 4.05 0.33 4.17
C LEU A 384 2.96 0.83 3.21
N ALA A 385 1.83 1.29 3.75
CA ALA A 385 0.79 1.92 2.94
C ALA A 385 1.30 3.21 2.26
N GLY A 386 2.06 4.04 2.97
CA GLY A 386 2.70 5.23 2.39
C GLY A 386 3.71 4.91 1.29
N LEU A 387 4.48 3.82 1.41
CA LEU A 387 5.40 3.35 0.37
C LEU A 387 4.65 2.87 -0.89
N THR A 388 3.50 2.20 -0.73
CA THR A 388 2.63 1.82 -1.85
C THR A 388 2.11 3.06 -2.59
N VAL A 389 1.68 4.08 -1.86
CA VAL A 389 1.26 5.37 -2.45
C VAL A 389 2.42 6.03 -3.21
N PHE A 390 3.61 6.08 -2.60
CA PHE A 390 4.82 6.61 -3.25
C PHE A 390 5.11 5.89 -4.58
N TYR A 391 5.01 4.56 -4.60
CA TYR A 391 5.20 3.76 -5.80
C TYR A 391 4.19 4.10 -6.90
N THR A 392 2.90 4.16 -6.57
CA THR A 392 1.85 4.46 -7.56
C THR A 392 1.97 5.87 -8.11
N THR A 393 2.17 6.87 -7.24
CA THR A 393 2.32 8.28 -7.65
C THR A 393 3.57 8.49 -8.52
N SER A 394 4.68 7.84 -8.19
CA SER A 394 5.91 7.95 -8.99
C SER A 394 5.73 7.39 -10.40
N LYS A 395 4.94 6.31 -10.55
CA LYS A 395 4.61 5.72 -11.86
C LYS A 395 3.77 6.67 -12.71
N GLU A 396 2.82 7.39 -12.12
CA GLU A 396 1.95 8.35 -12.83
C GLU A 396 2.74 9.54 -13.39
N ILE A 397 3.73 10.03 -12.63
CA ILE A 397 4.62 11.13 -13.04
C ILE A 397 5.67 10.66 -14.07
N GLY A 398 5.86 9.34 -14.23
CA GLY A 398 6.86 8.77 -15.13
C GLY A 398 8.27 8.68 -14.54
N ILE A 399 8.39 8.66 -13.21
CA ILE A 399 9.67 8.43 -12.52
C ILE A 399 10.01 6.94 -12.57
N ALA A 400 11.22 6.62 -13.02
CA ALA A 400 11.74 5.26 -13.00
C ALA A 400 12.03 4.81 -11.56
N VAL A 401 11.06 4.16 -10.93
CA VAL A 401 11.19 3.61 -9.56
C VAL A 401 11.97 2.31 -9.47
N GLY A 402 12.21 1.63 -10.60
CA GLY A 402 12.94 0.36 -10.67
C GLY A 402 14.31 0.40 -9.95
N PRO A 403 15.20 1.36 -10.27
CA PRO A 403 16.49 1.51 -9.58
C PRO A 403 16.36 1.76 -8.07
N ILE A 404 15.35 2.52 -7.64
CA ILE A 404 15.10 2.81 -6.23
C ILE A 404 14.70 1.52 -5.50
N ILE A 405 13.75 0.77 -6.06
CA ILE A 405 13.30 -0.52 -5.51
C ILE A 405 14.44 -1.54 -5.49
N ALA A 406 15.24 -1.62 -6.56
CA ALA A 406 16.40 -2.51 -6.62
C ALA A 406 17.40 -2.22 -5.48
N SER A 407 17.64 -0.93 -5.19
CA SER A 407 18.52 -0.51 -4.10
C SER A 407 17.96 -0.88 -2.72
N PHE A 408 16.66 -0.70 -2.50
CA PHE A 408 15.99 -1.13 -1.27
C PHE A 408 15.94 -2.66 -1.16
N GLY A 409 15.86 -3.40 -2.28
CA GLY A 409 15.87 -4.86 -2.31
C GLY A 409 17.13 -5.43 -1.66
N ILE A 410 18.31 -4.91 -2.02
CA ILE A 410 19.59 -5.32 -1.43
C ILE A 410 19.62 -5.01 0.07
N SER A 411 19.16 -3.81 0.47
CA SER A 411 19.11 -3.40 1.88
C SER A 411 18.15 -4.29 2.70
N SER A 412 17.04 -4.73 2.09
CA SER A 412 16.02 -5.57 2.73
C SER A 412 16.56 -6.97 3.03
N ILE A 413 17.45 -7.51 2.18
CA ILE A 413 18.12 -8.80 2.43
C ILE A 413 19.00 -8.70 3.68
N ALA A 414 19.79 -7.64 3.82
CA ALA A 414 20.64 -7.45 5.00
C ALA A 414 19.82 -7.36 6.29
N ILE A 415 18.72 -6.59 6.28
CA ILE A 415 17.79 -6.49 7.41
C ILE A 415 17.15 -7.87 7.71
N GLY A 416 16.71 -8.59 6.68
CA GLY A 416 16.11 -9.93 6.82
C GLY A 416 17.07 -10.94 7.46
N LEU A 417 18.35 -10.93 7.06
CA LEU A 417 19.39 -11.76 7.66
C LEU A 417 19.62 -11.41 9.14
N GLY A 418 19.58 -10.13 9.51
CA GLY A 418 19.71 -9.69 10.90
C GLY A 418 18.52 -10.09 11.79
N VAL A 419 17.30 -10.14 11.23
CA VAL A 419 16.07 -10.49 11.97
C VAL A 419 15.83 -12.01 12.02
N LYS A 420 16.47 -12.80 11.15
CA LYS A 420 16.31 -14.25 11.05
C LYS A 420 16.28 -14.99 12.41
N PRO A 421 17.23 -14.80 13.35
CA PRO A 421 17.23 -15.53 14.63
C PRO A 421 16.00 -15.23 15.52
N TYR A 422 15.40 -14.06 15.39
CA TYR A 422 14.20 -13.70 16.13
C TYR A 422 12.98 -14.46 15.59
N ILE A 423 12.87 -14.56 14.26
CA ILE A 423 11.79 -15.30 13.59
C ILE A 423 11.90 -16.80 13.88
N GLU A 424 13.11 -17.36 13.86
CA GLU A 424 13.34 -18.77 14.19
C GLU A 424 12.85 -19.13 15.60
N ASN A 425 13.00 -18.22 16.57
CA ASN A 425 12.50 -18.46 17.92
C ASN A 425 10.97 -18.42 18.00
N VAL A 426 10.34 -17.51 17.26
CA VAL A 426 8.87 -17.43 17.18
C VAL A 426 8.29 -18.69 16.54
N ILE A 427 8.89 -19.15 15.42
CA ILE A 427 8.48 -20.38 14.75
C ILE A 427 8.69 -21.58 15.68
N GLY A 428 9.85 -21.67 16.35
CA GLY A 428 10.11 -22.72 17.33
C GLY A 428 9.06 -22.74 18.45
N GLY A 429 8.68 -21.57 18.97
CA GLY A 429 7.63 -21.45 19.98
C GLY A 429 6.26 -21.91 19.47
N LEU A 430 5.89 -21.52 18.26
CA LEU A 430 4.65 -21.98 17.61
C LEU A 430 4.64 -23.50 17.43
N THR A 431 5.77 -24.09 17.02
CA THR A 431 5.91 -25.55 16.89
C THR A 431 5.74 -26.27 18.23
N LEU A 432 6.30 -25.75 19.32
CA LEU A 432 6.11 -26.30 20.67
C LEU A 432 4.64 -26.22 21.09
N PHE A 433 3.96 -25.11 20.79
CA PHE A 433 2.54 -24.93 21.10
C PHE A 433 1.61 -25.88 20.32
N LEU A 434 1.93 -26.13 19.05
CA LEU A 434 1.13 -26.99 18.17
C LEU A 434 1.34 -28.48 18.47
N ASN A 435 2.59 -28.93 18.59
CA ASN A 435 2.92 -30.34 18.77
C ASN A 435 2.88 -30.78 20.23
N ARG A 436 3.00 -29.83 21.18
CA ARG A 436 2.96 -30.05 22.64
C ARG A 436 3.82 -31.23 23.13
N PRO A 437 5.12 -31.33 22.76
CA PRO A 437 6.00 -32.38 23.27
C PRO A 437 6.32 -32.23 24.77
N ILE A 438 6.09 -31.03 25.33
CA ILE A 438 6.25 -30.66 26.74
C ILE A 438 5.06 -29.84 27.19
N LYS A 439 4.72 -29.92 28.48
CA LYS A 439 3.68 -29.13 29.14
C LYS A 439 4.28 -28.34 30.31
N ILE A 440 3.59 -27.27 30.69
CA ILE A 440 3.91 -26.54 31.94
C ILE A 440 3.73 -27.52 33.11
N GLY A 441 4.76 -27.63 33.95
CA GLY A 441 4.85 -28.59 35.05
C GLY A 441 5.63 -29.87 34.72
N ASP A 442 5.95 -30.15 33.45
CA ASP A 442 6.77 -31.32 33.11
C ASP A 442 8.23 -31.10 33.53
N PHE A 443 8.86 -32.14 34.09
CA PHE A 443 10.29 -32.23 34.35
C PHE A 443 10.99 -32.79 33.11
N CYS A 444 11.83 -31.97 32.49
CA CYS A 444 12.44 -32.27 31.20
C CYS A 444 13.92 -31.88 31.15
N GLU A 445 14.66 -32.54 30.26
CA GLU A 445 15.98 -32.07 29.80
C GLU A 445 15.81 -31.47 28.40
N LEU A 446 16.09 -30.16 28.29
CA LEU A 446 15.91 -29.36 27.07
C LEU A 446 17.21 -28.63 26.74
N GLY A 447 17.84 -28.95 25.62
CA GLY A 447 19.06 -28.27 25.18
C GLY A 447 20.22 -28.32 26.19
N GLY A 448 20.34 -29.43 26.94
CA GLY A 448 21.35 -29.62 27.98
C GLY A 448 21.02 -28.96 29.33
N VAL A 449 19.80 -28.46 29.52
CA VAL A 449 19.30 -27.94 30.79
C VAL A 449 18.20 -28.85 31.33
N MET A 450 18.40 -29.38 32.54
CA MET A 450 17.42 -30.22 33.24
C MET A 450 16.63 -29.41 34.28
N GLY A 451 15.31 -29.55 34.29
CA GLY A 451 14.44 -28.87 35.24
C GLY A 451 12.96 -28.94 34.90
N THR A 452 12.13 -28.28 35.70
CA THR A 452 10.68 -28.19 35.50
C THR A 452 10.31 -27.01 34.61
N VAL A 453 9.46 -27.25 33.61
CA VAL A 453 8.94 -26.19 32.73
C VAL A 453 7.95 -25.32 33.49
N GLU A 454 8.24 -24.02 33.63
CA GLU A 454 7.35 -23.06 34.29
C GLU A 454 6.44 -22.31 33.31
N ASP A 455 6.98 -21.95 32.14
CA ASP A 455 6.24 -21.20 31.13
C ASP A 455 6.78 -21.48 29.73
N ILE A 456 5.90 -21.43 28.74
CA ILE A 456 6.25 -21.57 27.32
C ILE A 456 5.84 -20.27 26.61
N GLY A 457 6.77 -19.32 26.59
CA GLY A 457 6.57 -18.02 25.94
C GLY A 457 6.76 -18.07 24.43
N LEU A 458 6.50 -16.94 23.75
CA LEU A 458 6.61 -16.84 22.30
C LEU A 458 8.04 -17.06 21.78
N ARG A 459 9.05 -16.60 22.51
CA ARG A 459 10.48 -16.64 22.10
C ARG A 459 11.32 -17.64 22.89
N SER A 460 10.94 -17.92 24.14
CA SER A 460 11.73 -18.74 25.05
C SER A 460 10.83 -19.56 25.97
N THR A 461 11.33 -20.71 26.38
CA THR A 461 10.75 -21.58 27.40
C THR A 461 11.48 -21.33 28.72
N LEU A 462 10.73 -21.17 29.80
CA LEU A 462 11.26 -20.92 31.14
C LEU A 462 11.39 -22.24 31.90
N ILE A 463 12.60 -22.56 32.35
CA ILE A 463 12.90 -23.80 33.08
C ILE A 463 13.40 -23.44 34.46
N ARG A 464 12.82 -24.07 35.50
CA ARG A 464 13.34 -24.02 36.87
C ARG A 464 14.20 -25.25 37.13
N THR A 465 15.48 -25.06 37.40
CA THR A 465 16.40 -26.14 37.76
C THR A 465 16.14 -26.64 39.18
N GLU A 466 16.71 -27.80 39.55
CA GLU A 466 16.64 -28.33 40.93
C GLU A 466 17.25 -27.33 41.95
N ASP A 467 18.33 -26.63 41.56
CA ASP A 467 18.92 -25.50 42.31
C ASP A 467 17.99 -24.25 42.41
N ARG A 468 16.74 -24.33 41.97
CA ARG A 468 15.74 -23.25 41.97
C ARG A 468 16.07 -22.04 41.08
N LYS A 469 17.05 -22.14 40.17
CA LYS A 469 17.42 -21.09 39.20
C LYS A 469 16.42 -21.07 38.04
N LEU A 470 16.16 -19.89 37.49
CA LEU A 470 15.34 -19.70 36.29
C LEU A 470 16.22 -19.51 35.07
N ILE A 471 16.02 -20.37 34.07
CA ILE A 471 16.78 -20.36 32.82
C ILE A 471 15.81 -20.13 31.67
N TYR A 472 16.09 -19.11 30.85
CA TYR A 472 15.35 -18.79 29.64
C TYR A 472 16.01 -19.48 28.46
N VAL A 473 15.43 -20.59 28.00
CA VAL A 473 15.96 -21.33 26.85
C VAL A 473 15.28 -20.84 25.58
N PRO A 474 16.03 -20.37 24.56
CA PRO A 474 15.43 -19.95 23.29
C PRO A 474 14.63 -21.09 22.65
N ASN A 475 13.43 -20.80 22.16
CA ASN A 475 12.54 -21.83 21.63
C ASN A 475 13.14 -22.56 20.41
N THR A 476 14.00 -21.89 19.62
CA THR A 476 14.73 -22.57 18.54
C THR A 476 15.61 -23.70 19.07
N VAL A 477 16.27 -23.52 20.22
CA VAL A 477 17.09 -24.57 20.84
C VAL A 477 16.20 -25.72 21.28
N VAL A 478 15.09 -25.43 21.96
CA VAL A 478 14.14 -26.46 22.43
C VAL A 478 13.53 -27.25 21.27
N SER A 479 13.13 -26.57 20.18
CA SER A 479 12.47 -27.23 19.04
C SER A 479 13.42 -28.01 18.13
N THR A 480 14.73 -27.74 18.17
CA THR A 480 15.73 -28.37 17.30
C THR A 480 16.63 -29.38 18.02
N SER A 481 16.65 -29.36 19.35
CA SER A 481 17.41 -30.32 20.17
C SER A 481 16.57 -31.54 20.55
N GLN A 482 17.24 -32.57 21.07
CA GLN A 482 16.57 -33.71 21.67
C GLN A 482 15.84 -33.27 22.95
N ILE A 483 14.57 -33.69 23.07
CA ILE A 483 13.73 -33.45 24.23
C ILE A 483 13.62 -34.75 25.03
N VAL A 484 14.05 -34.74 26.30
CA VAL A 484 13.84 -35.86 27.22
C VAL A 484 12.79 -35.43 28.23
N ASN A 485 11.58 -36.01 28.15
CA ASN A 485 10.48 -35.71 29.08
C ASN A 485 10.40 -36.82 30.14
N HIS A 486 10.83 -36.52 31.36
CA HIS A 486 10.81 -37.48 32.46
C HIS A 486 9.41 -37.63 33.07
N SER A 487 8.56 -36.61 32.96
CA SER A 487 7.18 -36.64 33.49
C SER A 487 6.22 -37.51 32.69
N GLN A 488 6.50 -37.76 31.41
CA GLN A 488 5.70 -38.67 30.57
C GLN A 488 6.17 -40.14 30.66
N ARG A 489 7.08 -40.46 31.57
CA ARG A 489 7.55 -41.83 31.82
C ARG A 489 6.39 -42.71 32.31
N ASP A 490 6.28 -43.92 31.77
CA ASP A 490 5.21 -44.88 32.08
C ASP A 490 5.59 -45.84 33.21
N LYS A 491 6.87 -46.24 33.31
CA LYS A 491 7.44 -47.11 34.34
C LYS A 491 8.87 -46.71 34.70
N TYR A 492 9.33 -47.04 35.91
CA TYR A 492 10.74 -46.88 36.30
C TYR A 492 11.49 -48.19 36.15
N SER A 493 12.70 -48.15 35.58
CA SER A 493 13.58 -49.32 35.56
C SER A 493 14.33 -49.44 36.88
N PHE A 494 14.14 -50.56 37.58
CA PHE A 494 15.03 -50.99 38.65
C PHE A 494 16.08 -51.92 38.05
N LYS A 495 17.34 -51.49 38.10
CA LYS A 495 18.48 -52.27 37.67
C LYS A 495 19.54 -52.24 38.76
N ARG A 496 19.92 -53.41 39.25
CA ARG A 496 20.97 -53.59 40.25
C ARG A 496 21.74 -54.86 39.95
N THR A 497 23.04 -54.84 40.22
CA THR A 497 23.87 -56.04 40.16
C THR A 497 24.28 -56.41 41.59
N LEU A 498 23.89 -57.61 41.99
CA LEU A 498 24.13 -58.19 43.30
C LEU A 498 25.32 -59.15 43.21
N SER A 499 26.41 -58.84 43.89
CA SER A 499 27.61 -59.68 43.94
C SER A 499 27.58 -60.55 45.19
N LEU A 500 27.56 -61.86 45.03
CA LEU A 500 27.42 -62.84 46.11
C LEU A 500 28.74 -63.61 46.34
N SER A 501 29.12 -63.86 47.59
CA SER A 501 30.39 -64.54 47.91
C SER A 501 30.34 -66.03 47.58
N TYR A 502 31.36 -66.54 46.87
CA TYR A 502 31.49 -67.99 46.59
C TYR A 502 31.54 -68.84 47.86
N ASP A 503 32.17 -68.33 48.92
CA ASP A 503 32.31 -69.06 50.19
C ASP A 503 30.96 -69.28 50.89
N SER A 504 29.95 -68.48 50.55
CA SER A 504 28.60 -68.55 51.12
C SER A 504 27.60 -69.31 50.25
N ILE A 505 27.90 -69.50 48.96
CA ILE A 505 26.99 -70.10 47.98
C ILE A 505 27.64 -71.36 47.42
N HIS A 506 27.25 -72.50 47.98
CA HIS A 506 27.64 -73.83 47.48
C HIS A 506 26.57 -74.37 46.51
N GLU A 507 25.92 -75.50 46.80
CA GLU A 507 24.94 -76.16 45.91
C GLU A 507 23.59 -75.40 45.82
N GLU A 508 23.39 -74.36 46.64
CA GLU A 508 22.12 -73.64 46.83
C GLU A 508 21.95 -72.39 45.95
N LEU A 509 22.85 -72.15 44.97
CA LEU A 509 22.73 -70.99 44.06
C LEU A 509 21.41 -71.01 43.29
N GLY A 510 20.99 -72.19 42.82
CA GLY A 510 19.71 -72.35 42.12
C GLY A 510 18.52 -71.97 43.00
N GLU A 511 18.55 -72.35 44.27
CA GLU A 511 17.51 -72.02 45.26
C GLU A 511 17.52 -70.53 45.62
N THR A 512 18.70 -69.94 45.79
CA THR A 512 18.87 -68.50 46.04
C THR A 512 18.30 -67.66 44.88
N MET A 513 18.59 -68.06 43.65
CA MET A 513 18.08 -67.40 42.44
C MET A 513 16.56 -67.55 42.32
N GLU A 514 16.01 -68.71 42.67
CA GLU A 514 14.57 -68.95 42.66
C GLU A 514 13.85 -68.17 43.77
N ASN A 515 14.44 -68.07 44.96
CA ASN A 515 13.90 -67.26 46.06
C ASN A 515 13.86 -65.77 45.71
N LEU A 516 14.92 -65.24 45.10
CA LEU A 516 14.93 -63.86 44.61
C LEU A 516 13.90 -63.64 43.49
N ARG A 517 13.70 -64.61 42.59
CA ARG A 517 12.66 -64.55 41.55
C ARG A 517 11.27 -64.52 42.16
N ASN A 518 11.00 -65.38 43.12
CA ASN A 518 9.73 -65.44 43.84
C ASN A 518 9.46 -64.15 44.62
N MET A 519 10.47 -63.57 45.29
CA MET A 519 10.36 -62.29 45.98
C MET A 519 9.92 -61.17 45.03
N LEU A 520 10.55 -61.05 43.86
CA LEU A 520 10.17 -60.02 42.88
C LEU A 520 8.80 -60.29 42.25
N ALA A 521 8.51 -61.54 41.90
CA ALA A 521 7.24 -61.93 41.28
C ALA A 521 6.03 -61.74 42.21
N GLN A 522 6.23 -61.83 43.52
CA GLN A 522 5.18 -61.57 44.53
C GLN A 522 4.92 -60.08 44.77
N HIS A 523 5.81 -59.18 44.33
CA HIS A 523 5.66 -57.76 44.57
C HIS A 523 4.61 -57.14 43.62
N PRO A 524 3.47 -56.62 44.14
CA PRO A 524 2.31 -56.25 43.32
C PRO A 524 2.53 -55.06 42.36
N LYS A 525 3.62 -54.30 42.54
CA LYS A 525 3.99 -53.14 41.71
C LYS A 525 5.18 -53.38 40.79
N LEU A 526 5.58 -54.64 40.56
CA LEU A 526 6.63 -54.99 39.61
C LEU A 526 6.04 -55.65 38.36
N SER A 527 6.78 -55.53 37.25
CA SER A 527 6.49 -56.26 36.01
C SER A 527 7.77 -56.53 35.23
N GLU A 528 7.73 -57.58 34.41
CA GLU A 528 8.82 -57.97 33.50
C GLU A 528 10.15 -58.17 34.25
N GLU A 529 10.05 -58.73 35.45
CA GLU A 529 11.16 -59.09 36.31
C GLU A 529 12.06 -60.14 35.67
N ARG A 530 13.36 -59.92 35.76
CA ARG A 530 14.39 -60.79 35.21
C ARG A 530 15.53 -60.83 36.21
N ILE A 531 15.88 -62.05 36.62
CA ILE A 531 17.09 -62.31 37.37
C ILE A 531 17.94 -63.25 36.54
N SER A 532 19.14 -62.79 36.19
CA SER A 532 20.11 -63.55 35.41
C SER A 532 21.46 -63.50 36.06
N LEU A 533 22.18 -64.61 36.01
CA LEU A 533 23.59 -64.63 36.35
C LEU A 533 24.36 -63.91 35.24
N SER A 534 25.06 -62.83 35.58
CA SER A 534 25.75 -61.97 34.62
C SER A 534 27.24 -62.24 34.55
N SER A 535 27.87 -62.59 35.68
CA SER A 535 29.31 -62.86 35.75
C SER A 535 29.66 -63.90 36.83
N LEU A 536 30.68 -64.71 36.55
CA LEU A 536 31.32 -65.63 37.50
C LEU A 536 32.77 -65.18 37.66
N SER A 537 33.10 -64.53 38.78
CA SER A 537 34.48 -64.10 39.07
C SER A 537 35.20 -65.12 39.97
N ASN A 538 36.41 -64.82 40.45
CA ASN A 538 37.09 -65.71 41.40
C ASN A 538 36.63 -65.51 42.86
N GLU A 539 35.95 -64.39 43.16
CA GLU A 539 35.63 -63.98 44.53
C GLU A 539 34.12 -63.75 44.75
N ALA A 540 33.36 -63.45 43.68
CA ALA A 540 31.91 -63.30 43.74
C ALA A 540 31.18 -63.75 42.46
N ILE A 541 29.92 -64.15 42.63
CA ILE A 541 28.95 -64.42 41.57
C ILE A 541 28.08 -63.17 41.41
N ASP A 542 28.06 -62.58 40.21
CA ASP A 542 27.23 -61.42 39.92
C ASP A 542 25.87 -61.83 39.38
N VAL A 543 24.84 -61.29 40.01
CA VAL A 543 23.43 -61.52 39.70
C VAL A 543 22.81 -60.19 39.30
N ASP A 544 22.44 -60.07 38.03
CA ASP A 544 21.73 -58.91 37.52
C ASP A 544 20.24 -59.05 37.85
N ILE A 545 19.73 -58.06 38.57
CA ILE A 545 18.33 -57.90 38.95
C ILE A 545 17.75 -56.77 38.11
N PHE A 546 16.75 -57.10 37.31
CA PHE A 546 16.00 -56.14 36.51
C PHE A 546 14.50 -56.28 36.78
N ALA A 547 13.80 -55.17 36.98
CA ALA A 547 12.34 -55.13 37.00
C ALA A 547 11.85 -53.74 36.59
N TYR A 548 10.65 -53.66 36.01
CA TYR A 548 9.95 -52.37 35.90
C TYR A 548 9.04 -52.15 37.10
N ILE A 549 9.22 -51.01 37.76
CA ILE A 549 8.32 -50.51 38.79
C ILE A 549 7.14 -49.82 38.11
N LEU A 550 5.94 -50.33 38.37
CA LEU A 550 4.66 -49.90 37.82
C LEU A 550 4.13 -48.63 38.51
N THR A 551 4.94 -47.57 38.52
CA THR A 551 4.52 -46.24 38.95
C THR A 551 5.05 -45.16 38.00
N ARG A 552 4.35 -44.01 38.00
CA ARG A 552 4.77 -42.78 37.34
C ARG A 552 5.32 -41.75 38.33
N ASP A 553 5.06 -41.94 39.62
CA ASP A 553 5.51 -41.05 40.69
C ASP A 553 6.95 -41.39 41.08
N LEU A 554 7.83 -40.38 41.11
CA LEU A 554 9.23 -40.57 41.44
C LEU A 554 9.43 -41.01 42.89
N ASP A 555 8.73 -40.39 43.84
CA ASP A 555 8.88 -40.64 45.27
C ASP A 555 8.38 -42.04 45.62
N GLU A 556 7.26 -42.45 45.00
CA GLU A 556 6.76 -43.81 45.10
C GLU A 556 7.75 -44.82 44.50
N SER A 557 8.37 -44.49 43.35
CA SER A 557 9.37 -45.35 42.74
C SER A 557 10.59 -45.54 43.65
N ILE A 558 11.06 -44.46 44.30
CA ILE A 558 12.19 -44.51 45.22
C ILE A 558 11.84 -45.37 46.44
N SER A 559 10.63 -45.20 46.99
CA SER A 559 10.14 -46.00 48.11
C SER A 559 10.08 -47.50 47.77
N ILE A 560 9.61 -47.85 46.57
CA ILE A 560 9.56 -49.25 46.12
C ILE A 560 10.98 -49.80 45.87
N GLN A 561 11.89 -48.99 45.33
CA GLN A 561 13.29 -49.40 45.19
C GLN A 561 13.91 -49.70 46.56
N GLU A 562 13.67 -48.84 47.55
CA GLU A 562 14.12 -49.05 48.93
C GLU A 562 13.54 -50.33 49.52
N GLU A 563 12.23 -50.57 49.35
CA GLU A 563 11.56 -51.79 49.81
C GLU A 563 12.17 -53.06 49.20
N ILE A 564 12.40 -53.07 47.88
CA ILE A 564 13.05 -54.20 47.19
C ILE A 564 14.44 -54.43 47.78
N LEU A 565 15.22 -53.37 47.95
CA LEU A 565 16.59 -53.45 48.48
C LEU A 565 16.62 -53.99 49.91
N LEU A 566 15.69 -53.58 50.76
CA LEU A 566 15.57 -54.07 52.14
C LEU A 566 15.14 -55.55 52.19
N ASN A 567 14.33 -56.01 51.24
CA ASN A 567 13.85 -57.41 51.18
C ASN A 567 14.86 -58.39 50.57
N ILE A 568 15.87 -57.91 49.85
CA ILE A 568 16.95 -58.77 49.31
C ILE A 568 17.72 -59.47 50.44
N SER A 569 18.14 -58.74 51.49
CA SER A 569 18.95 -59.34 52.57
C SER A 569 18.23 -60.48 53.30
N PRO A 570 16.98 -60.31 53.80
CA PRO A 570 16.24 -61.40 54.43
C PRO A 570 16.01 -62.61 53.51
N THR A 571 15.86 -62.38 52.20
CA THR A 571 15.67 -63.45 51.21
C THR A 571 16.95 -64.28 51.00
N LEU A 572 18.11 -63.64 51.11
CA LEU A 572 19.42 -64.30 51.02
C LEU A 572 19.78 -65.05 52.32
N ASP A 573 19.34 -64.55 53.48
CA ASP A 573 19.57 -65.22 54.77
C ASP A 573 18.94 -66.62 54.85
N LEU A 574 17.90 -66.89 54.04
CA LEU A 574 17.23 -68.20 53.96
C LEU A 574 18.13 -69.32 53.41
N THR A 575 19.10 -68.98 52.55
CA THR A 575 20.07 -69.90 51.93
C THR A 575 21.50 -69.64 52.40
N GLY A 576 21.68 -68.79 53.42
CA GLY A 576 22.99 -68.43 53.96
C GLY A 576 23.90 -67.61 53.02
N ALA A 577 23.36 -67.12 51.90
CA ALA A 577 24.10 -66.36 50.90
C ALA A 577 24.52 -64.99 51.43
N LYS A 578 25.79 -64.61 51.24
CA LYS A 578 26.34 -63.33 51.70
C LYS A 578 26.60 -62.37 50.54
N VAL A 579 26.12 -61.14 50.70
CA VAL A 579 26.35 -60.04 49.75
C VAL A 579 27.75 -59.46 49.96
N VAL A 580 28.52 -59.41 48.88
CA VAL A 580 29.84 -58.75 48.82
C VAL A 580 29.67 -57.29 48.42
N ALA A 581 28.84 -57.03 47.42
CA ALA A 581 28.56 -55.69 46.92
C ALA A 581 27.18 -55.63 46.24
N LEU A 582 26.61 -54.43 46.21
CA LEU A 582 25.45 -54.11 45.40
C LEU A 582 25.79 -52.87 44.57
N THR A 583 25.72 -52.99 43.25
CA THR A 583 26.07 -51.92 42.31
C THR A 583 24.91 -51.59 41.37
N VAL A 584 25.00 -50.43 40.71
CA VAL A 584 23.97 -49.86 39.81
C VAL A 584 24.24 -50.25 38.36
#